data_AF-A0A382RUQ2-F1
#
_entry.id   AF-A0A382RUQ2-F1
#
_cell.length_a   1.000
_cell.length_b   1.000
_cell.length_c   1.000
_cell.angle_alpha   90.00
_cell.angle_beta   90.00
_cell.angle_gamma   90.00
#
_symmetry.space_group_name_H-M   'P 1'
#
loop_
_entity.id
_entity.type
_entity.pdbx_description
1 polymer ?
#
loop_
_entity_poly.entity_id
_entity_poly.type
_entity_poly.pdbx_seq_one_letter_code
_entity_poly.pdbx_strand_id
1 'polypeptide(L)'
;VSDNNYNEKAKSIHKGYYDGKNVNWIDWGKPFYSSINELKIKSVCDVGCGNGLFVNNIAKMNFEKIYGVDLVTVSMGSTIDNPKVTYIDAPASNIPIEYKSVELLTAFDVLEHIHPSNVENSLREFSRISSKYFMFSISHRLSGEEHNGENLHLTVYPFDWWCERIGKYADLVKKDISTDGTRSHSIWRLKNYKPKLFCDIDSTINNHWKRIQKWTVPKFPNDNIDPKAFTREEVMKDEPLEDALESINELSRYYEIYFLTARDFPEAKSITTDWLNKNGFPYKGVIVVNS
;
A
#
# COMPACT_ATOMS: atom_id res chain seq x y z
N VAL A 1 -17.00 6.14 10.23
CA VAL A 1 -16.81 7.30 9.32
C VAL A 1 -15.80 6.85 8.27
N SER A 2 -16.13 6.91 6.98
CA SER A 2 -15.26 6.43 5.91
C SER A 2 -14.05 7.34 5.70
N ASP A 3 -12.91 6.79 5.24
CA ASP A 3 -11.67 7.51 4.93
C ASP A 3 -11.88 8.74 4.04
N ASN A 4 -12.90 8.68 3.17
CA ASN A 4 -13.25 9.75 2.25
C ASN A 4 -13.62 11.04 3.00
N ASN A 5 -14.30 10.93 4.15
CA ASN A 5 -14.70 12.10 4.92
C ASN A 5 -13.49 12.85 5.51
N TYR A 6 -12.44 12.13 5.91
CA TYR A 6 -11.25 12.74 6.50
C TYR A 6 -10.36 13.41 5.45
N ASN A 7 -10.25 12.81 4.26
CA ASN A 7 -9.52 13.43 3.14
C ASN A 7 -10.20 14.72 2.68
N GLU A 8 -11.53 14.71 2.55
CA GLU A 8 -12.29 15.91 2.21
C GLU A 8 -12.16 17.00 3.26
N LYS A 9 -12.17 16.64 4.56
CA LYS A 9 -11.92 17.58 5.64
C LYS A 9 -10.55 18.24 5.53
N ALA A 10 -9.48 17.44 5.39
CA ALA A 10 -8.12 17.97 5.23
C ALA A 10 -8.00 18.84 3.97
N LYS A 11 -8.57 18.39 2.84
CA LYS A 11 -8.62 19.15 1.58
C LYS A 11 -9.32 20.49 1.76
N SER A 12 -10.46 20.51 2.45
CA SER A 12 -11.24 21.72 2.69
C SER A 12 -10.47 22.77 3.51
N ILE A 13 -9.81 22.35 4.60
CA ILE A 13 -9.00 23.23 5.46
C ILE A 13 -7.85 23.85 4.65
N HIS A 14 -7.10 23.05 3.89
CA HIS A 14 -5.96 23.52 3.11
C HIS A 14 -6.38 24.38 1.93
N LYS A 15 -7.41 23.98 1.19
CA LYS A 15 -7.95 24.79 0.09
C LYS A 15 -8.43 26.15 0.60
N GLY A 16 -9.14 26.18 1.72
CA GLY A 16 -9.58 27.42 2.36
C GLY A 16 -8.41 28.26 2.89
N TYR A 17 -7.32 27.64 3.32
CA TYR A 17 -6.11 28.35 3.72
C TYR A 17 -5.38 29.00 2.51
N TYR A 18 -5.30 28.31 1.38
CA TYR A 18 -4.61 28.78 0.17
C TYR A 18 -5.43 29.75 -0.68
N ASP A 19 -6.76 29.73 -0.58
CA ASP A 19 -7.62 30.56 -1.41
C ASP A 19 -7.30 32.06 -1.26
N GLY A 20 -7.08 32.73 -2.39
CA GLY A 20 -6.70 34.14 -2.46
C GLY A 20 -5.32 34.49 -1.88
N LYS A 21 -4.48 33.52 -1.47
CA LYS A 21 -3.14 33.76 -0.93
C LYS A 21 -2.04 33.50 -1.94
N ASN A 22 -1.01 34.34 -1.91
CA ASN A 22 0.26 34.04 -2.57
C ASN A 22 1.16 33.29 -1.59
N VAL A 23 1.20 31.96 -1.71
CA VAL A 23 1.95 31.08 -0.80
C VAL A 23 3.43 31.09 -1.18
N ASN A 24 4.30 31.37 -0.21
CA ASN A 24 5.74 31.22 -0.37
C ASN A 24 6.13 29.76 -0.16
N TRP A 25 6.28 29.03 -1.26
CA TRP A 25 6.66 27.62 -1.24
C TRP A 25 8.10 27.41 -0.78
N ILE A 26 8.29 26.45 0.12
CA ILE A 26 9.60 26.07 0.67
C ILE A 26 9.94 24.66 0.21
N ASP A 27 11.20 24.45 -0.17
CA ASP A 27 11.72 23.11 -0.46
C ASP A 27 12.10 22.42 0.86
N TRP A 28 11.11 21.78 1.49
CA TRP A 28 11.31 20.98 2.71
C TRP A 28 12.16 19.73 2.49
N GLY A 29 12.39 19.33 1.24
CA GLY A 29 13.26 18.22 0.87
C GLY A 29 14.75 18.56 0.90
N LYS A 30 15.13 19.84 1.01
CA LYS A 30 16.52 20.33 1.01
C LYS A 30 17.49 19.52 1.90
N PRO A 31 17.13 19.13 3.15
CA PRO A 31 18.01 18.33 4.01
C PRO A 31 18.39 16.96 3.44
N PHE A 32 17.63 16.43 2.48
CA PHE A 32 17.79 15.08 1.95
C PHE A 32 18.61 14.99 0.66
N TYR A 33 18.97 16.11 0.03
CA TYR A 33 19.62 16.12 -1.28
C TYR A 33 20.94 15.32 -1.32
N SER A 34 21.76 15.40 -0.27
CA SER A 34 22.99 14.60 -0.18
C SER A 34 22.67 13.11 -0.20
N SER A 35 21.73 12.69 0.64
CA SER A 35 21.32 11.29 0.73
C SER A 35 20.66 10.81 -0.57
N ILE A 36 19.86 11.65 -1.24
CA ILE A 36 19.28 11.33 -2.55
C ILE A 36 20.37 11.06 -3.59
N ASN A 37 21.41 11.90 -3.65
CA ASN A 37 22.53 11.71 -4.57
C ASN A 37 23.37 10.45 -4.26
N GLU A 38 23.48 10.07 -2.99
CA GLU A 38 24.18 8.86 -2.55
C GLU A 38 23.39 7.59 -2.86
N LEU A 39 22.05 7.68 -2.84
CA LEU A 39 21.17 6.57 -3.18
C LEU A 39 21.16 6.38 -4.70
N LYS A 40 21.55 5.18 -5.14
CA LYS A 40 21.44 4.75 -6.55
C LYS A 40 19.99 4.41 -6.89
N ILE A 41 19.13 5.43 -6.92
CA ILE A 41 17.70 5.33 -7.21
C ILE A 41 17.35 5.98 -8.55
N LYS A 42 16.29 5.48 -9.19
CA LYS A 42 15.86 5.86 -10.54
C LYS A 42 14.48 6.47 -10.61
N SER A 43 13.66 6.31 -9.58
CA SER A 43 12.30 6.86 -9.54
C SER A 43 11.92 7.39 -8.17
N VAL A 44 11.22 8.53 -8.17
CA VAL A 44 10.79 9.26 -6.97
C VAL A 44 9.31 9.60 -7.06
N CYS A 45 8.59 9.47 -5.95
CA CYS A 45 7.27 10.05 -5.75
C CYS A 45 7.28 10.92 -4.49
N ASP A 46 6.97 12.21 -4.66
CA ASP A 46 6.79 13.14 -3.55
C ASP A 46 5.30 13.32 -3.26
N VAL A 47 4.86 12.87 -2.08
CA VAL A 47 3.47 12.94 -1.64
C VAL A 47 3.28 14.18 -0.77
N GLY A 48 2.27 14.99 -1.09
CA GLY A 48 2.09 16.35 -0.58
C GLY A 48 3.08 17.32 -1.21
N CYS A 49 3.26 17.24 -2.54
CA CYS A 49 4.30 17.99 -3.24
C CYS A 49 4.09 19.51 -3.28
N GLY A 50 2.93 20.01 -2.86
CA GLY A 50 2.60 21.43 -2.95
C GLY A 50 2.66 21.91 -4.40
N ASN A 51 3.29 23.06 -4.66
CA ASN A 51 3.52 23.52 -6.03
C ASN A 51 4.56 22.70 -6.82
N GLY A 52 5.17 21.68 -6.21
CA GLY A 52 6.17 20.82 -6.83
C GLY A 52 7.61 21.33 -6.73
N LEU A 53 7.92 22.33 -5.89
CA LEU A 53 9.28 22.91 -5.83
C LEU A 53 10.40 21.87 -5.67
N PHE A 54 10.23 20.90 -4.77
CA PHE A 54 11.18 19.81 -4.56
C PHE A 54 11.35 18.93 -5.82
N VAL A 55 10.26 18.37 -6.36
CA VAL A 55 10.29 17.49 -7.54
C VAL A 55 10.90 18.17 -8.76
N ASN A 56 10.70 19.48 -8.92
CA ASN A 56 11.32 20.27 -9.98
C ASN A 56 12.82 20.45 -9.79
N ASN A 57 13.27 20.63 -8.56
CA ASN A 57 14.69 20.74 -8.27
C ASN A 57 15.41 19.42 -8.50
N ILE A 58 14.84 18.28 -8.09
CA ILE A 58 15.43 16.97 -8.34
C ILE A 58 15.26 16.49 -9.79
N ALA A 59 14.34 17.07 -10.59
CA ALA A 59 14.25 16.79 -12.03
C ALA A 59 15.47 17.21 -12.86
N LYS A 60 16.40 17.94 -12.23
CA LYS A 60 17.74 18.25 -12.78
C LYS A 60 18.71 17.08 -12.62
N MET A 61 18.38 16.11 -11.76
CA MET A 61 19.13 14.87 -11.56
C MET A 61 18.67 13.79 -12.55
N ASN A 62 19.36 12.65 -12.56
CA ASN A 62 19.12 11.56 -13.52
C ASN A 62 18.06 10.55 -13.00
N PHE A 63 16.82 11.02 -12.87
CA PHE A 63 15.67 10.16 -12.57
C PHE A 63 14.93 9.77 -13.85
N GLU A 64 14.53 8.51 -13.95
CA GLU A 64 13.71 7.96 -15.04
C GLU A 64 12.23 8.30 -14.87
N LYS A 65 11.74 8.37 -13.62
CA LYS A 65 10.34 8.71 -13.30
C LYS A 65 10.27 9.63 -12.09
N ILE A 66 9.49 10.70 -12.18
CA ILE A 66 9.27 11.66 -11.09
C ILE A 66 7.78 11.93 -10.99
N TYR A 67 7.21 11.67 -9.82
CA TYR A 67 5.81 11.95 -9.51
C TYR A 67 5.72 13.01 -8.42
N GLY A 68 4.82 13.97 -8.59
CA GLY A 68 4.36 14.88 -7.53
C GLY A 68 2.88 14.62 -7.26
N VAL A 69 2.53 14.20 -6.05
CA VAL A 69 1.15 13.92 -5.65
C VAL A 69 0.70 14.98 -4.67
N ASP A 70 -0.42 15.65 -4.93
CA ASP A 70 -1.02 16.58 -3.97
C ASP A 70 -2.53 16.66 -4.18
N LEU A 71 -3.30 16.62 -3.10
CA LEU A 71 -4.76 16.61 -3.14
C LEU A 71 -5.37 18.00 -3.39
N VAL A 72 -4.58 19.07 -3.28
CA VAL A 72 -5.04 20.47 -3.34
C VAL A 72 -4.42 21.18 -4.53
N THR A 73 -3.10 21.33 -4.57
CA THR A 73 -2.42 22.23 -5.50
C THR A 73 -2.50 21.79 -6.95
N VAL A 74 -2.48 20.47 -7.21
CA VAL A 74 -2.62 19.90 -8.57
C VAL A 74 -4.00 20.24 -9.12
N SER A 75 -5.05 20.01 -8.33
CA SER A 75 -6.44 20.31 -8.70
C SER A 75 -6.67 21.81 -8.95
N MET A 76 -5.89 22.67 -8.30
CA MET A 76 -5.92 24.12 -8.44
C MET A 76 -5.06 24.64 -9.60
N GLY A 77 -4.31 23.77 -10.31
CA GLY A 77 -3.38 24.19 -11.36
C GLY A 77 -2.23 25.08 -10.84
N SER A 78 -1.88 24.95 -9.56
CA SER A 78 -0.88 25.79 -8.88
C SER A 78 0.53 25.17 -8.88
N THR A 79 0.75 24.11 -9.65
CA THR A 79 2.04 23.43 -9.78
C THR A 79 2.94 24.10 -10.81
N ILE A 80 4.25 24.00 -10.61
CA ILE A 80 5.24 24.42 -11.59
C ILE A 80 5.14 23.52 -12.83
N ASP A 81 4.98 24.12 -14.01
CA ASP A 81 4.98 23.38 -15.27
C ASP A 81 6.35 22.78 -15.55
N ASN A 82 6.40 21.45 -15.66
CA ASN A 82 7.62 20.72 -15.97
C ASN A 82 7.29 19.36 -16.61
N PRO A 83 7.66 19.15 -17.88
CA PRO A 83 7.32 17.92 -18.60
C PRO A 83 8.02 16.67 -18.07
N LYS A 84 9.03 16.80 -17.21
CA LYS A 84 9.69 15.66 -16.54
C LYS A 84 8.95 15.16 -15.31
N VAL A 85 7.98 15.92 -14.81
CA VAL A 85 7.23 15.60 -13.60
C VAL A 85 5.81 15.23 -13.97
N THR A 86 5.36 14.05 -13.53
CA THR A 86 3.95 13.68 -13.61
C THR A 86 3.25 14.09 -12.32
N TYR A 87 2.41 15.11 -12.39
CA TYR A 87 1.59 15.54 -11.26
C TYR A 87 0.27 14.76 -11.18
N ILE A 88 -0.14 14.42 -9.96
CA ILE A 88 -1.32 13.60 -9.69
C ILE A 88 -2.15 14.25 -8.59
N ASP A 89 -3.43 14.55 -8.87
CA ASP A 89 -4.43 14.92 -7.87
C ASP A 89 -4.95 13.65 -7.19
N ALA A 90 -4.42 13.36 -6.00
CA ALA A 90 -4.82 12.22 -5.21
C ALA A 90 -4.52 12.42 -3.72
N PRO A 91 -5.31 11.81 -2.82
CA PRO A 91 -4.98 11.79 -1.40
C PRO A 91 -3.80 10.84 -1.14
N ALA A 92 -3.04 11.13 -0.09
CA ALA A 92 -1.93 10.27 0.36
C ALA A 92 -2.35 8.82 0.67
N SER A 93 -3.63 8.57 0.96
CA SER A 93 -4.18 7.25 1.27
C SER A 93 -4.60 6.41 0.06
N ASN A 94 -4.62 7.00 -1.15
CA ASN A 94 -5.02 6.29 -2.37
C ASN A 94 -4.41 6.98 -3.59
N ILE A 95 -3.24 6.53 -4.01
CA ILE A 95 -2.44 7.14 -5.07
C ILE A 95 -2.50 6.24 -6.30
N PRO A 96 -2.92 6.72 -7.49
CA PRO A 96 -3.04 5.91 -8.71
C PRO A 96 -1.69 5.61 -9.37
N ILE A 97 -0.73 5.13 -8.58
CA ILE A 97 0.58 4.65 -9.00
C ILE A 97 0.63 3.13 -8.81
N GLU A 98 1.28 2.44 -9.74
CA GLU A 98 1.44 0.98 -9.70
C GLU A 98 2.21 0.50 -8.47
N TYR A 99 1.90 -0.73 -8.02
CA TYR A 99 2.56 -1.34 -6.88
C TYR A 99 4.09 -1.43 -7.07
N LYS A 100 4.83 -0.96 -6.08
CA LYS A 100 6.31 -0.99 -6.00
C LYS A 100 6.99 -0.39 -7.25
N SER A 101 6.33 0.53 -7.94
CA SER A 101 6.83 1.12 -9.19
C SER A 101 7.76 2.33 -8.99
N VAL A 102 7.82 2.89 -7.77
CA VAL A 102 8.78 3.93 -7.41
C VAL A 102 9.82 3.42 -6.41
N GLU A 103 11.06 3.88 -6.52
CA GLU A 103 12.16 3.41 -5.67
C GLU A 103 12.29 4.21 -4.37
N LEU A 104 12.05 5.52 -4.44
CA LEU A 104 11.99 6.40 -3.28
C LEU A 104 10.61 7.06 -3.21
N LEU A 105 10.02 7.06 -2.02
CA LEU A 105 8.89 7.91 -1.70
C LEU A 105 9.31 8.96 -0.68
N THR A 106 8.92 10.21 -0.93
CA THR A 106 9.14 11.34 -0.03
C THR A 106 7.80 11.90 0.43
N ALA A 107 7.78 12.42 1.65
CA ALA A 107 6.68 13.24 2.16
C ALA A 107 7.27 14.24 3.16
N PHE A 108 7.38 15.51 2.75
CA PHE A 108 8.07 16.53 3.51
C PHE A 108 7.10 17.59 4.03
N ASP A 109 6.84 17.59 5.35
CA ASP A 109 5.82 18.43 6.00
C ASP A 109 4.40 18.10 5.49
N VAL A 110 4.01 16.84 5.63
CA VAL A 110 2.79 16.29 5.01
C VAL A 110 2.04 15.34 5.95
N LEU A 111 2.74 14.43 6.61
CA LEU A 111 2.11 13.39 7.44
C LEU A 111 1.31 13.99 8.62
N GLU A 112 1.76 15.10 9.18
CA GLU A 112 1.10 15.87 10.22
C GLU A 112 -0.20 16.55 9.76
N HIS A 113 -0.39 16.73 8.45
CA HIS A 113 -1.62 17.29 7.85
C HIS A 113 -2.68 16.23 7.59
N ILE A 114 -2.32 14.94 7.65
CA ILE A 114 -3.24 13.82 7.49
C ILE A 114 -4.01 13.62 8.80
N HIS A 115 -5.33 13.39 8.73
CA HIS A 115 -6.12 13.09 9.92
C HIS A 115 -5.63 11.78 10.59
N PRO A 116 -5.59 11.67 11.94
CA PRO A 116 -5.01 10.51 12.62
C PRO A 116 -5.58 9.16 12.17
N SER A 117 -6.88 9.11 11.84
CA SER A 117 -7.54 7.90 11.34
C SER A 117 -7.06 7.42 9.97
N ASN A 118 -6.51 8.31 9.13
CA ASN A 118 -6.03 7.98 7.79
C ASN A 118 -4.52 7.69 7.74
N VAL A 119 -3.76 7.98 8.81
CA VAL A 119 -2.30 7.81 8.85
C VAL A 119 -1.87 6.39 8.47
N GLU A 120 -2.51 5.36 9.05
CA GLU A 120 -2.16 3.96 8.74
C GLU A 120 -2.46 3.62 7.28
N ASN A 121 -3.56 4.12 6.73
CA ASN A 121 -3.93 3.88 5.33
C ASN A 121 -2.95 4.57 4.37
N SER A 122 -2.52 5.79 4.69
CA SER A 122 -1.46 6.49 3.96
C SER A 122 -0.12 5.77 4.04
N LEU A 123 0.32 5.32 5.21
CA LEU A 123 1.58 4.57 5.33
C LEU A 123 1.53 3.22 4.60
N ARG A 124 0.37 2.53 4.62
CA ARG A 124 0.15 1.32 3.81
C ARG A 124 0.25 1.62 2.33
N GLU A 125 -0.34 2.72 1.89
CA GLU A 125 -0.31 3.15 0.49
C GLU A 125 1.11 3.54 0.05
N PHE A 126 1.86 4.23 0.92
CA PHE A 126 3.26 4.57 0.66
C PHE A 126 4.10 3.31 0.49
N SER A 127 3.87 2.31 1.34
CA SER A 127 4.49 0.99 1.20
C SER A 127 4.02 0.27 -0.07
N ARG A 128 2.77 0.41 -0.48
CA ARG A 128 2.25 -0.20 -1.71
C ARG A 128 3.01 0.30 -2.93
N ILE A 129 3.28 1.60 -3.04
CA ILE A 129 3.89 2.19 -4.24
C ILE A 129 5.42 2.24 -4.22
N SER A 130 6.06 2.35 -3.04
CA SER A 130 7.53 2.44 -2.92
C SER A 130 8.20 1.07 -2.75
N SER A 131 9.36 0.88 -3.39
CA SER A 131 10.11 -0.38 -3.37
C SER A 131 11.36 -0.40 -2.52
N LYS A 132 12.00 0.75 -2.24
CA LYS A 132 13.28 0.76 -1.52
C LYS A 132 13.31 1.66 -0.29
N TYR A 133 12.92 2.93 -0.44
CA TYR A 133 13.12 3.91 0.64
C TYR A 133 11.90 4.81 0.89
N PHE A 134 11.82 5.28 2.14
CA PHE A 134 11.07 6.47 2.51
C PHE A 134 12.02 7.56 2.99
N MET A 135 11.68 8.82 2.71
CA MET A 135 12.26 9.98 3.38
C MET A 135 11.16 10.90 3.86
N PHE A 136 11.15 11.22 5.15
CA PHE A 136 10.10 12.03 5.76
C PHE A 136 10.67 13.21 6.51
N SER A 137 10.05 14.37 6.31
CA SER A 137 10.12 15.51 7.22
C SER A 137 8.76 15.61 7.91
N ILE A 138 8.74 15.63 9.25
CA ILE A 138 7.49 15.66 10.02
C ILE A 138 7.62 16.69 11.13
N SER A 139 6.69 17.64 11.18
CA SER A 139 6.48 18.53 12.32
C SER A 139 5.81 17.82 13.50
N HIS A 140 6.36 18.01 14.69
CA HIS A 140 5.88 17.50 15.98
C HIS A 140 5.20 18.58 16.83
N ARG A 141 4.88 19.73 16.22
CA ARG A 141 4.15 20.85 16.84
C ARG A 141 2.93 21.23 16.00
N LEU A 142 2.00 21.97 16.60
CA LEU A 142 0.91 22.63 15.86
C LEU A 142 1.47 23.57 14.79
N SER A 143 0.72 23.71 13.69
CA SER A 143 1.05 24.71 12.68
C SER A 143 0.85 26.11 13.24
N GLY A 144 1.63 27.06 12.76
CA GLY A 144 1.32 28.49 12.94
C GLY A 144 0.13 28.94 12.08
N GLU A 145 -0.43 28.04 11.28
CA GLU A 145 -1.49 28.28 10.30
C GLU A 145 -2.76 27.51 10.68
N GLU A 146 -3.91 28.17 10.46
CA GLU A 146 -5.23 27.61 10.67
C GLU A 146 -6.22 28.13 9.63
N HIS A 147 -7.35 27.44 9.50
CA HIS A 147 -8.51 27.89 8.73
C HIS A 147 -9.78 27.65 9.54
N ASN A 148 -10.57 28.72 9.77
CA ASN A 148 -11.80 28.68 10.57
C ASN A 148 -11.65 28.05 11.97
N GLY A 149 -10.53 28.32 12.65
CA GLY A 149 -10.22 27.77 13.98
C GLY A 149 -9.77 26.31 13.96
N GLU A 150 -9.62 25.69 12.78
CA GLU A 150 -9.01 24.38 12.63
C GLU A 150 -7.53 24.51 12.22
N ASN A 151 -6.63 23.92 13.03
CA ASN A 151 -5.20 23.92 12.72
C ASN A 151 -4.90 23.05 11.49
N LEU A 152 -3.92 23.46 10.68
CA LEU A 152 -3.51 22.69 9.50
C LEU A 152 -2.83 21.36 9.87
N HIS A 153 -2.15 21.29 11.01
CA HIS A 153 -1.58 20.03 11.51
C HIS A 153 -2.63 19.27 12.33
N LEU A 154 -3.23 18.25 11.70
CA LEU A 154 -4.27 17.40 12.27
C LEU A 154 -3.69 16.26 13.13
N THR A 155 -2.44 15.87 12.88
CA THR A 155 -1.75 14.76 13.56
C THR A 155 -0.43 15.26 14.12
N VAL A 156 -0.44 15.70 15.38
CA VAL A 156 0.75 16.17 16.09
C VAL A 156 1.12 15.16 17.17
N TYR A 157 2.12 14.33 16.87
CA TYR A 157 2.67 13.35 17.80
C TYR A 157 4.20 13.37 17.82
N PRO A 158 4.84 12.95 18.93
CA PRO A 158 6.29 12.80 19.03
C PRO A 158 6.86 11.81 17.99
N PHE A 159 8.16 11.93 17.70
CA PHE A 159 8.85 11.05 16.75
C PHE A 159 8.65 9.55 17.03
N ASP A 160 8.66 9.12 18.29
CA ASP A 160 8.52 7.69 18.64
C ASP A 160 7.17 7.10 18.20
N TRP A 161 6.11 7.92 18.23
CA TRP A 161 4.78 7.52 17.75
C TRP A 161 4.77 7.27 16.24
N TRP A 162 5.49 8.10 15.49
CA TRP A 162 5.71 7.93 14.06
C TRP A 162 6.60 6.72 13.78
N CYS A 163 7.66 6.55 14.59
CA CYS A 163 8.60 5.45 14.46
C CYS A 163 7.91 4.09 14.63
N GLU A 164 6.99 3.95 15.58
CA GLU A 164 6.18 2.73 15.77
C GLU A 164 5.38 2.38 14.50
N ARG A 165 4.72 3.37 13.89
CA ARG A 165 3.84 3.16 12.73
C ARG A 165 4.61 2.94 11.44
N ILE A 166 5.59 3.80 11.14
CA ILE A 166 6.45 3.65 9.96
C ILE A 166 7.25 2.34 10.08
N GLY A 167 7.65 1.98 11.31
CA GLY A 167 8.34 0.75 11.68
C GLY A 167 7.62 -0.54 11.27
N LYS A 168 6.29 -0.51 11.04
CA LYS A 168 5.55 -1.65 10.48
C LYS A 168 5.96 -1.98 9.05
N TYR A 169 6.40 -0.97 8.28
CA TYR A 169 6.65 -1.06 6.84
C TYR A 169 8.13 -0.92 6.46
N ALA A 170 8.92 -0.23 7.28
CA ALA A 170 10.30 0.10 6.98
C ALA A 170 11.17 0.13 8.25
N ASP A 171 12.46 -0.13 8.08
CA ASP A 171 13.47 -0.01 9.13
C ASP A 171 14.12 1.37 9.08
N LEU A 172 14.27 2.01 10.24
CA LEU A 172 14.91 3.33 10.34
C LEU A 172 16.40 3.22 9.99
N VAL A 173 16.86 4.00 9.01
CA VAL A 173 18.27 4.06 8.59
C VAL A 173 18.98 5.26 9.23
N LYS A 174 18.34 6.43 9.17
CA LYS A 174 18.90 7.68 9.68
C LYS A 174 17.77 8.53 10.25
N LYS A 175 18.05 9.21 11.36
CA LYS A 175 17.19 10.28 11.89
C LYS A 175 18.02 11.50 12.26
N ASP A 176 17.41 12.65 12.13
CA ASP A 176 17.88 13.93 12.62
C ASP A 176 16.66 14.67 13.22
N ILE A 177 16.82 15.28 14.39
CA ILE A 177 15.75 16.01 15.08
C ILE A 177 16.22 17.44 15.22
N SER A 178 15.37 18.41 14.90
CA SER A 178 15.69 19.83 15.06
C SER A 178 16.07 20.13 16.51
N THR A 179 16.91 21.14 16.73
CA THR A 179 17.40 21.52 18.07
C THR A 179 16.28 21.80 19.07
N ASP A 180 15.15 22.33 18.59
CA ASP A 180 13.96 22.61 19.40
C ASP A 180 13.04 21.37 19.59
N GLY A 181 13.39 20.23 19.03
CA GLY A 181 12.62 18.99 19.10
C GLY A 181 11.34 18.97 18.27
N THR A 182 11.04 20.04 17.52
CA THR A 182 9.73 20.20 16.89
C THR A 182 9.64 19.62 15.49
N ARG A 183 10.73 19.09 14.92
CA ARG A 183 10.75 18.48 13.60
C ARG A 183 11.71 17.32 13.55
N SER A 184 11.34 16.28 12.80
CA SER A 184 12.22 15.18 12.46
C SER A 184 12.45 15.11 10.95
N HIS A 185 13.68 14.73 10.60
CA HIS A 185 14.06 14.23 9.28
C HIS A 185 14.44 12.77 9.43
N SER A 186 13.88 11.89 8.62
CA SER A 186 14.14 10.47 8.73
C SER A 186 14.23 9.77 7.38
N ILE A 187 15.15 8.82 7.27
CA ILE A 187 15.34 7.95 6.11
C ILE A 187 15.06 6.52 6.56
N TRP A 188 14.22 5.82 5.81
CA TRP A 188 13.79 4.47 6.12
C TRP A 188 14.03 3.56 4.93
N ARG A 189 14.42 2.32 5.19
CA ARG A 189 14.54 1.27 4.19
C ARG A 189 13.33 0.36 4.29
N LEU A 190 12.58 0.19 3.21
CA LEU A 190 11.38 -0.65 3.24
C LEU A 190 11.74 -2.10 3.55
N LYS A 191 10.90 -2.71 4.38
CA LYS A 191 10.89 -4.15 4.58
C LYS A 191 10.38 -4.80 3.30
N ASN A 192 10.94 -5.95 2.94
CA ASN A 192 10.39 -6.81 1.89
C ASN A 192 9.12 -7.51 2.38
N TYR A 193 8.10 -6.74 2.78
CA TYR A 193 6.84 -7.24 3.27
C TYR A 193 5.85 -7.40 2.12
N LYS A 194 5.33 -8.61 1.94
CA LYS A 194 4.13 -8.86 1.13
C LYS A 194 2.96 -9.10 2.09
N PRO A 195 1.86 -8.33 2.01
CA PRO A 195 0.66 -8.62 2.79
C PRO A 195 0.16 -10.04 2.56
N LYS A 196 -0.48 -10.64 3.57
CA LYS A 196 -1.06 -11.98 3.46
C LYS A 196 -2.40 -11.90 2.73
N LEU A 197 -2.60 -12.73 1.73
CA LEU A 197 -3.90 -12.94 1.09
C LEU A 197 -4.35 -14.37 1.39
N PHE A 198 -5.54 -14.50 1.98
CA PHE A 198 -6.15 -15.79 2.27
C PHE A 198 -7.16 -16.12 1.16
N CYS A 199 -6.95 -17.23 0.47
CA CYS A 199 -7.76 -17.67 -0.67
C CYS A 199 -8.48 -18.96 -0.31
N ASP A 200 -9.79 -18.99 -0.51
CA ASP A 200 -10.51 -20.26 -0.57
C ASP A 200 -10.09 -21.07 -1.81
N ILE A 201 -10.35 -22.38 -1.81
CA ILE A 201 -9.94 -23.28 -2.90
C ILE A 201 -11.11 -23.66 -3.79
N ASP A 202 -12.16 -24.23 -3.20
CA ASP A 202 -13.23 -24.88 -3.95
C ASP A 202 -14.13 -23.80 -4.58
N SER A 203 -14.38 -23.88 -5.90
CA SER A 203 -15.02 -22.81 -6.70
C SER A 203 -14.20 -21.53 -6.89
N THR A 204 -13.04 -21.39 -6.25
CA THR A 204 -12.15 -20.24 -6.44
C THR A 204 -11.03 -20.55 -7.41
N ILE A 205 -10.31 -21.65 -7.18
CA ILE A 205 -9.25 -22.14 -8.08
C ILE A 205 -9.47 -23.59 -8.51
N ASN A 206 -10.33 -24.33 -7.82
CA ASN A 206 -10.57 -25.75 -8.04
C ASN A 206 -11.97 -26.01 -8.62
N ASN A 207 -12.06 -26.67 -9.78
CA ASN A 207 -13.32 -27.10 -10.40
C ASN A 207 -13.86 -28.38 -9.76
N HIS A 208 -14.11 -28.31 -8.45
CA HIS A 208 -14.56 -29.44 -7.64
C HIS A 208 -15.99 -29.93 -7.99
N TRP A 209 -16.81 -29.11 -8.66
CA TRP A 209 -18.20 -29.44 -8.97
C TRP A 209 -18.35 -30.68 -9.84
N LYS A 210 -17.41 -30.96 -10.75
CA LYS A 210 -17.42 -32.21 -11.56
C LYS A 210 -17.42 -33.45 -10.64
N ARG A 211 -16.59 -33.43 -9.61
CA ARG A 211 -16.49 -34.50 -8.61
C ARG A 211 -17.71 -34.55 -7.71
N ILE A 212 -18.19 -33.41 -7.21
CA ILE A 212 -19.39 -33.36 -6.36
C ILE A 212 -20.62 -33.91 -7.11
N GLN A 213 -20.85 -33.47 -8.35
CA GLN A 213 -21.97 -33.94 -9.17
C GLN A 213 -21.92 -35.45 -9.43
N LYS A 214 -20.72 -36.00 -9.70
CA LYS A 214 -20.51 -37.44 -9.92
C LYS A 214 -20.89 -38.28 -8.70
N TRP A 215 -20.60 -37.81 -7.50
CA TRP A 215 -20.75 -38.56 -6.25
C TRP A 215 -21.98 -38.18 -5.42
N THR A 216 -22.85 -37.32 -5.96
CA THR A 216 -24.11 -36.98 -5.31
C THR A 216 -25.11 -38.13 -5.45
N VAL A 217 -25.71 -38.55 -4.33
CA VAL A 217 -26.60 -39.72 -4.27
C VAL A 217 -28.02 -39.28 -3.89
N PRO A 218 -29.10 -39.83 -4.50
CA PRO A 218 -29.08 -40.81 -5.60
C PRO A 218 -28.68 -40.21 -6.95
N LYS A 219 -28.82 -38.89 -7.12
CA LYS A 219 -28.31 -38.13 -8.27
C LYS A 219 -28.26 -36.65 -7.91
N PHE A 220 -27.39 -35.89 -8.57
CA PHE A 220 -27.37 -34.44 -8.44
C PHE A 220 -28.65 -33.80 -9.05
N PRO A 221 -29.21 -32.74 -8.42
CA PRO A 221 -28.85 -32.16 -7.13
C PRO A 221 -29.42 -32.96 -5.92
N ASN A 222 -28.63 -33.11 -4.86
CA ASN A 222 -29.00 -33.67 -3.55
C ASN A 222 -27.95 -33.26 -2.50
N ASP A 223 -28.30 -33.32 -1.21
CA ASP A 223 -27.39 -32.98 -0.10
C ASP A 223 -26.49 -34.15 0.32
N ASN A 224 -26.84 -35.39 -0.06
CA ASN A 224 -26.05 -36.56 0.28
C ASN A 224 -24.93 -36.78 -0.75
N ILE A 225 -23.69 -36.73 -0.29
CA ILE A 225 -22.49 -36.96 -1.09
C ILE A 225 -21.82 -38.27 -0.61
N ASP A 226 -21.57 -39.19 -1.54
CA ASP A 226 -20.84 -40.43 -1.25
C ASP A 226 -19.44 -40.08 -0.69
N PRO A 227 -19.00 -40.67 0.44
CA PRO A 227 -17.67 -40.43 1.01
C PRO A 227 -16.50 -40.63 0.04
N LYS A 228 -16.67 -41.42 -1.03
CA LYS A 228 -15.68 -41.56 -2.11
C LYS A 228 -15.30 -40.23 -2.75
N ALA A 229 -16.21 -39.25 -2.76
CA ALA A 229 -15.94 -37.91 -3.27
C ALA A 229 -14.75 -37.24 -2.57
N PHE A 230 -14.46 -37.59 -1.32
CA PHE A 230 -13.43 -36.95 -0.51
C PHE A 230 -12.12 -37.74 -0.45
N THR A 231 -12.03 -38.84 -1.21
CA THR A 231 -10.79 -39.62 -1.30
C THR A 231 -9.72 -38.84 -2.06
N ARG A 232 -8.45 -39.08 -1.70
CA ARG A 232 -7.28 -38.57 -2.44
C ARG A 232 -7.40 -38.84 -3.94
N GLU A 233 -7.80 -40.06 -4.32
CA GLU A 233 -7.89 -40.44 -5.73
C GLU A 233 -8.88 -39.55 -6.50
N GLU A 234 -10.04 -39.27 -5.94
CA GLU A 234 -11.05 -38.45 -6.61
C GLU A 234 -10.68 -36.97 -6.60
N VAL A 235 -10.20 -36.44 -5.48
CA VAL A 235 -9.77 -35.04 -5.40
C VAL A 235 -8.63 -34.72 -6.36
N MET A 236 -7.67 -35.64 -6.54
CA MET A 236 -6.54 -35.43 -7.45
C MET A 236 -6.95 -35.40 -8.93
N LYS A 237 -8.19 -35.77 -9.27
CA LYS A 237 -8.78 -35.65 -10.61
C LYS A 237 -9.42 -34.27 -10.85
N ASP A 238 -9.63 -33.46 -9.81
CA ASP A 238 -10.16 -32.12 -10.01
C ASP A 238 -9.17 -31.28 -10.83
N GLU A 239 -9.69 -30.47 -11.73
CA GLU A 239 -8.92 -29.57 -12.59
C GLU A 239 -8.97 -28.14 -12.04
N PRO A 240 -7.90 -27.35 -12.21
CA PRO A 240 -7.98 -25.91 -11.95
C PRO A 240 -9.10 -25.24 -12.77
N LEU A 241 -9.68 -24.19 -12.23
CA LEU A 241 -10.52 -23.29 -13.03
C LEU A 241 -9.65 -22.54 -14.06
N GLU A 242 -10.26 -22.15 -15.18
CA GLU A 242 -9.62 -21.31 -16.21
C GLU A 242 -9.04 -20.04 -15.56
N ASP A 243 -7.86 -19.61 -16.03
CA ASP A 243 -7.10 -18.45 -15.54
C ASP A 243 -6.72 -18.43 -14.05
N ALA A 244 -7.11 -19.45 -13.26
CA ALA A 244 -6.85 -19.47 -11.82
C ALA A 244 -5.34 -19.46 -11.52
N LEU A 245 -4.55 -20.25 -12.27
CA LEU A 245 -3.10 -20.31 -12.08
C LEU A 245 -2.42 -18.98 -12.44
N GLU A 246 -2.84 -18.34 -13.55
CA GLU A 246 -2.30 -17.04 -13.95
C GLU A 246 -2.64 -15.96 -12.92
N SER A 247 -3.91 -15.91 -12.49
CA SER A 247 -4.39 -14.97 -11.48
C SER A 247 -3.64 -15.10 -10.15
N ILE A 248 -3.43 -16.34 -9.66
CA ILE A 248 -2.68 -16.56 -8.41
C ILE A 248 -1.20 -16.22 -8.59
N ASN A 249 -0.60 -16.51 -9.75
CA ASN A 249 0.78 -16.10 -10.04
C ASN A 249 0.92 -14.57 -10.01
N GLU A 250 -0.01 -13.84 -10.62
CA GLU A 250 -0.02 -12.38 -10.55
C GLU A 250 -0.15 -11.89 -9.10
N LEU A 251 -1.14 -12.39 -8.37
CA LEU A 251 -1.36 -12.02 -6.96
C LEU A 251 -0.14 -12.34 -6.09
N SER A 252 0.58 -13.43 -6.34
CA SER A 252 1.77 -13.83 -5.58
C SER A 252 2.93 -12.83 -5.70
N ARG A 253 2.93 -11.95 -6.71
CA ARG A 253 3.90 -10.85 -6.84
C ARG A 253 3.68 -9.80 -5.75
N TYR A 254 2.44 -9.64 -5.31
CA TYR A 254 1.98 -8.61 -4.38
C TYR A 254 1.76 -9.15 -2.97
N TYR A 255 1.30 -10.40 -2.86
CA TYR A 255 0.85 -11.01 -1.62
C TYR A 255 1.62 -12.29 -1.28
N GLU A 256 1.68 -12.59 0.01
CA GLU A 256 1.89 -13.96 0.47
C GLU A 256 0.56 -14.71 0.39
N ILE A 257 0.44 -15.65 -0.53
CA ILE A 257 -0.81 -16.41 -0.74
C ILE A 257 -0.89 -17.54 0.30
N TYR A 258 -1.99 -17.60 1.05
CA TYR A 258 -2.32 -18.71 1.95
C TYR A 258 -3.65 -19.31 1.52
N PHE A 259 -3.70 -20.62 1.29
CA PHE A 259 -4.94 -21.28 0.93
C PHE A 259 -5.68 -21.78 2.18
N LEU A 260 -6.99 -21.59 2.18
CA LEU A 260 -7.92 -22.12 3.19
C LEU A 260 -8.53 -23.41 2.65
N THR A 261 -8.61 -24.44 3.49
CA THR A 261 -9.27 -25.70 3.14
C THR A 261 -10.19 -26.14 4.27
N ALA A 262 -11.49 -26.21 3.99
CA ALA A 262 -12.52 -26.64 4.94
C ALA A 262 -12.91 -28.11 4.74
N ARG A 263 -11.95 -28.93 4.34
CA ARG A 263 -12.15 -30.33 4.02
C ARG A 263 -12.21 -31.13 5.32
N ASP A 264 -13.42 -31.34 5.85
CA ASP A 264 -13.67 -32.08 7.10
C ASP A 264 -13.51 -33.61 6.91
N PHE A 265 -12.33 -34.02 6.44
CA PHE A 265 -11.99 -35.41 6.23
C PHE A 265 -10.49 -35.67 6.49
N PRO A 266 -10.10 -36.92 6.80
CA PRO A 266 -8.71 -37.25 7.07
C PRO A 266 -7.78 -36.79 5.94
N GLU A 267 -6.59 -36.29 6.31
CA GLU A 267 -5.55 -35.90 5.35
C GLU A 267 -5.90 -34.71 4.42
N ALA A 268 -6.98 -33.98 4.70
CA ALA A 268 -7.38 -32.79 3.96
C ALA A 268 -6.23 -31.83 3.59
N LYS A 269 -5.35 -31.52 4.56
CA LYS A 269 -4.19 -30.66 4.32
C LYS A 269 -3.23 -31.23 3.30
N SER A 270 -2.83 -32.50 3.45
CA SER A 270 -1.83 -33.12 2.57
C SER A 270 -2.39 -33.33 1.16
N ILE A 271 -3.64 -33.77 1.04
CA ILE A 271 -4.33 -33.93 -0.25
C ILE A 271 -4.41 -32.57 -0.97
N THR A 272 -4.80 -31.51 -0.24
CA THR A 272 -4.84 -30.16 -0.79
C THR A 272 -3.47 -29.67 -1.23
N THR A 273 -2.44 -29.84 -0.41
CA THR A 273 -1.05 -29.48 -0.75
C THR A 273 -0.58 -30.21 -2.01
N ASP A 274 -0.84 -31.51 -2.13
CA ASP A 274 -0.43 -32.30 -3.30
C ASP A 274 -1.17 -31.85 -4.57
N TRP A 275 -2.45 -31.50 -4.46
CA TRP A 275 -3.22 -30.95 -5.57
C TRP A 275 -2.69 -29.58 -6.02
N LEU A 276 -2.38 -28.68 -5.07
CA LEU A 276 -1.78 -27.37 -5.38
C LEU A 276 -0.43 -27.52 -6.07
N ASN A 277 0.43 -28.42 -5.56
CA ASN A 277 1.75 -28.69 -6.13
C ASN A 277 1.65 -29.31 -7.52
N LYS A 278 0.77 -30.28 -7.73
CA LYS A 278 0.51 -30.91 -9.04
C LYS A 278 0.14 -29.87 -10.10
N ASN A 279 -0.64 -28.85 -9.71
CA ASN A 279 -1.14 -27.82 -10.61
C ASN A 279 -0.29 -26.54 -10.62
N GLY A 280 0.86 -26.52 -9.92
CA GLY A 280 1.84 -25.43 -10.00
C GLY A 280 1.46 -24.12 -9.30
N PHE A 281 0.50 -24.12 -8.38
CA PHE A 281 0.09 -22.90 -7.68
C PHE A 281 1.17 -22.39 -6.71
N PRO A 282 1.52 -21.09 -6.69
CA PRO A 282 2.39 -20.52 -5.68
C PRO A 282 1.62 -20.23 -4.38
N TYR A 283 2.19 -20.60 -3.24
CA TYR A 283 1.64 -20.30 -1.92
C TYR A 283 2.71 -20.31 -0.82
N LYS A 284 2.37 -19.71 0.32
CA LYS A 284 3.17 -19.69 1.55
C LYS A 284 2.67 -20.69 2.59
N GLY A 285 1.40 -21.06 2.55
CA GLY A 285 0.86 -22.08 3.44
C GLY A 285 -0.56 -22.53 3.09
N VAL A 286 -0.97 -23.64 3.71
CA VAL A 286 -2.34 -24.16 3.68
C VAL A 286 -2.85 -24.23 5.12
N ILE A 287 -4.00 -23.63 5.36
CA ILE A 287 -4.68 -23.59 6.65
C ILE A 287 -5.95 -24.44 6.55
N VAL A 288 -6.05 -25.43 7.43
CA VAL A 288 -7.29 -26.21 7.57
C VAL A 288 -8.25 -25.41 8.45
N VAL A 289 -9.44 -25.14 7.93
CA VAL A 289 -10.51 -24.47 8.67
C VAL A 289 -11.44 -25.54 9.21
N ASN A 290 -11.64 -25.57 10.52
CA ASN A 290 -12.60 -26.48 11.13
C ASN A 290 -14.01 -25.90 10.92
N SER A 291 -14.89 -26.69 10.31
CA SER A 291 -16.31 -26.42 10.18
C SER A 291 -17.10 -26.83 11.41
#